data_AF-A0A4R6IYU6-F1
#
_entry.id   AF-A0A4R6IYU6-F1
#
_cell.length_a   1.000
_cell.length_b   1.000
_cell.length_c   1.000
_cell.angle_alpha   90.00
_cell.angle_beta   90.00
_cell.angle_gamma   90.00
#
_symmetry.space_group_name_H-M   'P 1'
#
loop_
_entity.id
_entity.type
_entity.pdbx_description
1 polymer ?
#
loop_
_entity_poly.entity_id
_entity_poly.type
_entity_poly.pdbx_seq_one_letter_code
_entity_poly.pdbx_strand_id
1 'polypeptide(L)'
;MKKGILFLLVTLFTTMVMAQNNQGSKKPEEQIRKYWFVMLIKGPNRNQDSATAAKIQKGHMDNMDRLYNEGKLKVAGPFGDGKDWQGIFIFDCATKEEVETLLKTDPAIAAGRLIYDLRPWYTAPIGSFVPGKPKQAH
;
A
#
# COMPACT_ATOMS: atom_id res chain seq x y z
N MET A 1 58.63 15.26 -22.88
CA MET A 1 57.32 14.90 -23.48
C MET A 1 56.48 13.91 -22.65
N LYS A 2 57.06 13.03 -21.82
CA LYS A 2 56.27 12.02 -21.04
C LYS A 2 55.60 12.54 -19.75
N LYS A 3 56.05 13.67 -19.18
CA LYS A 3 55.48 14.22 -17.92
C LYS A 3 54.19 15.05 -18.12
N GLY A 4 53.96 15.59 -19.32
CA GLY A 4 52.74 16.34 -19.63
C GLY A 4 51.51 15.45 -19.85
N ILE A 5 51.73 14.23 -20.37
CA ILE A 5 50.65 13.25 -20.62
C ILE A 5 50.09 12.69 -19.31
N LEU A 6 50.92 12.51 -18.29
CA LEU A 6 50.48 12.03 -16.97
C LEU A 6 49.64 13.08 -16.22
N PHE A 7 49.94 14.37 -16.40
CA PHE A 7 49.18 15.45 -15.78
C PHE A 7 47.80 15.65 -16.45
N LEU A 8 47.70 15.39 -17.76
CA LEU A 8 46.44 15.46 -18.52
C LEU A 8 45.48 14.29 -18.18
N LEU A 9 46.03 13.12 -17.82
CA LEU A 9 45.24 11.94 -17.41
C LEU A 9 44.66 12.08 -16.00
N VAL A 10 45.39 12.72 -15.08
CA VAL A 10 44.91 12.96 -13.70
C VAL A 10 43.80 14.00 -13.65
N THR A 11 43.87 15.05 -14.48
CA THR A 11 42.79 16.06 -14.57
C THR A 11 41.53 15.53 -15.24
N LEU A 12 41.64 14.64 -16.24
CA LEU A 12 40.48 13.95 -16.83
C LEU A 12 39.77 13.02 -15.85
N PHE A 13 40.49 12.43 -14.90
CA PHE A 13 39.90 11.53 -13.90
C PHE A 13 39.07 12.29 -12.85
N THR A 14 39.50 13.50 -12.46
CA THR A 14 38.78 14.31 -11.47
C THR A 14 37.43 14.85 -11.97
N THR A 15 37.28 15.13 -13.27
CA THR A 15 35.99 15.60 -13.81
C THR A 15 34.95 14.49 -13.92
N MET A 16 35.38 13.23 -14.07
CA MET A 16 34.49 12.07 -14.14
C MET A 16 33.85 11.74 -12.78
N VAL A 17 34.57 11.96 -11.67
CA VAL A 17 34.06 11.70 -10.31
C VAL A 17 32.94 12.69 -9.92
N MET A 18 33.00 13.93 -10.39
CA MET A 18 31.96 14.94 -10.11
C MET A 18 30.69 14.76 -10.95
N ALA A 19 30.76 14.03 -12.08
CA ALA A 19 29.62 13.84 -12.98
C ALA A 19 28.63 12.73 -12.55
N GLN A 20 29.01 11.87 -11.59
CA GLN A 20 28.16 10.75 -11.14
C GLN A 20 27.20 11.10 -10.00
N ASN A 21 27.25 12.31 -9.44
CA ASN A 21 26.46 12.65 -8.26
C ASN A 21 25.09 13.29 -8.53
N ASN A 22 24.57 13.18 -9.76
CA ASN A 22 23.28 13.74 -10.11
C ASN A 22 22.29 12.68 -10.63
N GLN A 23 22.06 11.63 -9.84
CA GLN A 23 20.72 11.02 -9.87
C GLN A 23 19.79 11.97 -9.11
N GLY A 24 19.35 13.03 -9.79
CA GLY A 24 18.30 13.90 -9.27
C GLY A 24 17.10 13.04 -8.94
N SER A 25 16.76 12.94 -7.65
CA SER A 25 15.52 12.30 -7.22
C SER A 25 14.37 12.92 -8.01
N LYS A 26 13.63 12.12 -8.79
CA LYS A 26 12.45 12.60 -9.51
C LYS A 26 11.54 13.37 -8.55
N LYS A 27 10.92 14.45 -9.00
CA LYS A 27 10.07 15.24 -8.11
C LYS A 27 8.90 14.38 -7.60
N PRO A 28 8.43 14.56 -6.34
CA PRO A 28 7.34 13.74 -5.80
C PRO A 28 6.08 13.72 -6.68
N GLU A 29 5.78 14.82 -7.39
CA GLU A 29 4.63 14.92 -8.29
C GLU A 29 4.77 13.99 -9.52
N GLU A 30 6.00 13.73 -9.97
CA GLU A 30 6.31 12.81 -11.07
C GLU A 30 6.28 11.33 -10.64
N GLN A 31 6.10 11.07 -9.34
CA GLN A 31 6.05 9.74 -8.75
C GLN A 31 4.65 9.35 -8.25
N ILE A 32 3.62 10.17 -8.49
CA ILE A 32 2.26 9.89 -8.06
C ILE A 32 1.70 8.66 -8.79
N ARG A 33 1.18 7.71 -8.01
CA ARG A 33 0.55 6.47 -8.49
C ARG A 33 -0.86 6.34 -7.94
N LYS A 34 -1.70 5.60 -8.67
CA LYS A 34 -3.05 5.26 -8.25
C LYS A 34 -3.03 4.06 -7.30
N TYR A 35 -3.71 4.23 -6.18
CA TYR A 35 -4.12 3.20 -5.22
C TYR A 35 -5.64 3.28 -5.06
N TRP A 36 -6.20 2.41 -4.23
CA TRP A 36 -7.62 2.42 -3.92
C TRP A 36 -7.83 2.58 -2.42
N PHE A 37 -8.49 3.67 -2.05
CA PHE A 37 -8.91 3.94 -0.69
C PHE A 37 -10.26 3.29 -0.44
N VAL A 38 -10.36 2.54 0.66
CA VAL A 38 -11.60 1.93 1.13
C VAL A 38 -11.88 2.44 2.53
N MET A 39 -13.00 3.13 2.70
CA MET A 39 -13.55 3.42 4.02
C MET A 39 -14.43 2.25 4.44
N LEU A 40 -14.10 1.58 5.55
CA LEU A 40 -14.97 0.58 6.15
C LEU A 40 -15.96 1.28 7.08
N ILE A 41 -17.25 1.04 6.86
CA ILE A 41 -18.34 1.67 7.59
C ILE A 41 -19.13 0.58 8.31
N LYS A 42 -19.69 0.92 9.47
CA LYS A 42 -20.57 0.04 10.24
C LYS A 42 -21.73 -0.43 9.35
N GLY A 43 -21.85 -1.73 9.17
CA GLY A 43 -22.93 -2.35 8.41
C GLY A 43 -24.18 -2.62 9.25
N PRO A 44 -25.34 -2.85 8.60
CA PRO A 44 -26.63 -3.04 9.27
C PRO A 44 -26.76 -4.40 9.97
N ASN A 45 -26.00 -5.41 9.55
CA ASN A 45 -26.18 -6.79 10.01
C ASN A 45 -25.16 -7.15 11.09
N ARG A 46 -25.45 -6.78 12.35
CA ARG A 46 -24.52 -6.97 13.49
C ARG A 46 -25.11 -7.72 14.69
N ASN A 47 -26.26 -8.35 14.51
CA ASN A 47 -27.02 -9.06 15.55
C ASN A 47 -26.59 -10.52 15.75
N GLN A 48 -25.44 -10.94 15.24
CA GLN A 48 -24.93 -12.30 15.43
C GLN A 48 -24.54 -12.54 16.89
N ASP A 49 -24.64 -13.79 17.35
CA ASP A 49 -24.15 -14.21 18.66
C ASP A 49 -22.62 -14.01 18.79
N SER A 50 -22.11 -14.04 20.02
CA SER A 50 -20.70 -13.77 20.30
C SER A 50 -19.74 -14.74 19.61
N ALA A 51 -20.09 -16.02 19.51
CA ALA A 51 -19.25 -17.03 18.86
C ALA A 51 -19.19 -16.81 17.33
N THR A 52 -20.34 -16.53 16.72
CA THR A 52 -20.44 -16.19 15.29
C THR A 52 -19.70 -14.88 14.99
N ALA A 53 -19.87 -13.84 15.81
CA ALA A 53 -19.18 -12.57 15.66
C ALA A 53 -17.65 -12.73 15.77
N ALA A 54 -17.17 -13.54 16.72
CA ALA A 54 -15.74 -13.84 16.87
C ALA A 54 -15.18 -14.59 15.66
N LYS A 55 -15.93 -15.58 15.14
CA LYS A 55 -15.53 -16.31 13.92
C LYS A 55 -15.41 -15.39 12.71
N ILE A 56 -16.39 -14.48 12.52
CA ILE A 56 -16.34 -13.49 11.43
C ILE A 56 -15.14 -12.56 11.61
N GLN A 57 -14.90 -12.06 12.83
CA GLN A 57 -13.77 -11.18 13.10
C GLN A 57 -12.43 -11.89 12.83
N LYS A 58 -12.28 -13.15 13.23
CA LYS A 58 -11.07 -13.93 12.93
C LYS A 58 -10.87 -14.05 11.41
N GLY A 59 -11.92 -14.41 10.68
CA GLY A 59 -11.85 -14.52 9.22
C GLY A 59 -11.52 -13.19 8.52
N HIS A 60 -11.98 -12.07 9.07
CA HIS A 60 -11.60 -10.73 8.61
C HIS A 60 -10.09 -10.49 8.78
N MET A 61 -9.53 -10.82 9.96
CA MET A 61 -8.08 -10.72 10.20
C MET A 61 -7.26 -11.63 9.26
N ASP A 62 -7.63 -12.91 9.17
CA ASP A 62 -6.96 -13.88 8.30
C ASP A 62 -6.97 -13.43 6.82
N ASN A 63 -8.07 -12.80 6.38
CA ASN A 63 -8.18 -12.27 5.02
C ASN A 63 -7.24 -11.06 4.79
N MET A 64 -7.11 -10.16 5.77
CA MET A 64 -6.16 -9.05 5.68
C MET A 64 -4.72 -9.55 5.58
N ASP A 65 -4.35 -10.55 6.40
CA ASP A 65 -3.01 -11.14 6.37
C ASP A 65 -2.70 -11.76 5.01
N ARG A 66 -3.65 -12.51 4.45
CA ARG A 66 -3.54 -13.07 3.09
C ARG A 66 -3.32 -11.97 2.05
N LEU A 67 -4.16 -10.94 2.04
CA LEU A 67 -4.10 -9.85 1.06
C LEU A 67 -2.81 -9.03 1.19
N TYR A 68 -2.31 -8.85 2.41
CA TYR A 68 -1.02 -8.22 2.67
C TYR A 68 0.13 -9.05 2.08
N ASN A 69 0.14 -10.35 2.36
CA ASN A 69 1.17 -11.27 1.85
C ASN A 69 1.14 -11.43 0.31
N GLU A 70 -0.04 -11.26 -0.31
CA GLU A 70 -0.20 -11.18 -1.76
C GLU A 70 0.28 -9.84 -2.35
N GLY A 71 0.59 -8.84 -1.52
CA GLY A 71 1.02 -7.50 -1.93
C GLY A 71 -0.13 -6.59 -2.36
N LYS A 72 -1.39 -7.02 -2.15
CA LYS A 72 -2.61 -6.30 -2.56
C LYS A 72 -3.00 -5.24 -1.56
N LEU A 73 -2.88 -5.54 -0.27
CA LEU A 73 -3.25 -4.64 0.83
C LEU A 73 -2.00 -3.96 1.40
N LYS A 74 -1.94 -2.62 1.30
CA LYS A 74 -0.79 -1.81 1.75
C LYS A 74 -0.97 -1.25 3.16
N VAL A 75 -2.21 -0.95 3.53
CA VAL A 75 -2.59 -0.43 4.85
C VAL A 75 -3.92 -1.04 5.23
N ALA A 76 -4.03 -1.45 6.49
CA ALA A 76 -5.27 -1.85 7.13
C ALA A 76 -5.25 -1.42 8.58
N GLY A 77 -6.39 -0.95 9.09
CA GLY A 77 -6.50 -0.64 10.51
C GLY A 77 -7.85 -0.04 10.90
N PRO A 78 -8.25 -0.19 12.17
CA PRO A 78 -9.49 0.38 12.67
C PRO A 78 -9.34 1.86 13.03
N PHE A 79 -10.47 2.58 13.07
CA PHE A 79 -10.55 3.83 13.83
C PHE A 79 -10.73 3.52 15.32
N GLY A 80 -10.05 4.28 16.18
CA GLY A 80 -10.02 4.04 17.62
C GLY A 80 -11.21 4.59 18.42
N ASP A 81 -12.14 5.29 17.78
CA ASP A 81 -13.23 6.01 18.46
C ASP A 81 -14.57 5.27 18.48
N GLY A 82 -14.64 4.08 17.85
CA GLY A 82 -15.83 3.21 17.86
C GLY A 82 -17.05 3.77 17.14
N LYS A 83 -16.90 4.84 16.34
CA LYS A 83 -17.99 5.46 15.59
C LYS A 83 -18.33 4.69 14.32
N ASP A 84 -19.09 5.29 13.41
CA ASP A 84 -19.56 4.61 12.22
C ASP A 84 -18.46 4.27 11.23
N TRP A 85 -17.36 5.02 11.23
CA TRP A 85 -16.15 4.61 10.52
C TRP A 85 -15.44 3.56 11.35
N GLN A 86 -15.29 2.37 10.78
CA GLN A 86 -14.76 1.20 11.46
C GLN A 86 -13.29 1.01 11.16
N GLY A 87 -12.82 1.40 9.96
CA GLY A 87 -11.43 1.32 9.57
C GLY A 87 -11.19 1.76 8.13
N ILE A 88 -9.96 1.60 7.67
CA ILE A 88 -9.58 1.84 6.28
C ILE A 88 -8.81 0.68 5.70
N PHE A 89 -8.92 0.49 4.38
CA PHE A 89 -7.96 -0.26 3.58
C PHE A 89 -7.35 0.64 2.49
N ILE A 90 -6.08 0.38 2.16
CA ILE A 90 -5.45 0.91 0.96
C ILE A 90 -4.97 -0.26 0.09
N PHE A 91 -5.52 -0.39 -1.12
CA PHE A 91 -5.16 -1.44 -2.07
C PHE A 91 -4.24 -0.94 -3.18
N ASP A 92 -3.30 -1.79 -3.57
CA ASP A 92 -2.46 -1.67 -4.78
C ASP A 92 -2.96 -2.67 -5.83
N CYS A 93 -3.99 -2.25 -6.56
CA CYS A 93 -4.70 -3.03 -7.57
C CYS A 93 -4.85 -2.21 -8.85
N ALA A 94 -4.88 -2.89 -10.00
CA ALA A 94 -4.93 -2.20 -11.29
C ALA A 94 -6.28 -1.51 -11.54
N THR A 95 -7.37 -2.20 -11.18
CA THR A 95 -8.75 -1.77 -11.47
C THR A 95 -9.64 -1.79 -10.23
N LYS A 96 -10.80 -1.13 -10.35
CA LYS A 96 -11.79 -1.06 -9.27
C LYS A 96 -12.40 -2.44 -9.02
N GLU A 97 -12.67 -3.17 -10.08
CA GLU A 97 -13.32 -4.48 -10.10
C GLU A 97 -12.46 -5.54 -9.40
N GLU A 98 -11.14 -5.43 -9.52
CA GLU A 98 -10.20 -6.26 -8.76
C GLU A 98 -10.38 -6.02 -7.25
N VAL A 99 -10.41 -4.75 -6.81
CA VAL A 99 -10.61 -4.42 -5.40
C VAL A 99 -11.97 -4.88 -4.88
N GLU A 100 -13.03 -4.66 -5.64
CA GLU A 100 -14.38 -5.13 -5.27
C GLU A 100 -14.43 -6.66 -5.17
N THR A 101 -13.70 -7.38 -6.01
CA THR A 101 -13.58 -8.84 -5.92
C THR A 101 -12.84 -9.27 -4.66
N LEU A 102 -11.74 -8.60 -4.31
CA LEU A 102 -11.00 -8.88 -3.07
C LEU A 102 -11.82 -8.52 -1.82
N LEU A 103 -12.54 -7.41 -1.82
CA LEU A 103 -13.41 -7.01 -0.70
C LEU A 103 -14.53 -8.04 -0.44
N LYS A 104 -15.08 -8.68 -1.47
CA LYS A 104 -16.09 -9.75 -1.32
C LYS A 104 -15.56 -11.01 -0.63
N THR A 105 -14.24 -11.19 -0.54
CA THR A 105 -13.63 -12.32 0.19
C THR A 105 -13.60 -12.11 1.70
N ASP A 106 -13.85 -10.89 2.18
CA ASP A 106 -13.85 -10.54 3.60
C ASP A 106 -15.14 -11.01 4.29
N PRO A 107 -15.08 -11.91 5.29
CA PRO A 107 -16.26 -12.39 6.00
C PRO A 107 -17.06 -11.28 6.70
N ALA A 108 -16.42 -10.19 7.13
CA ALA A 108 -17.12 -9.07 7.76
C ALA A 108 -17.95 -8.27 6.75
N ILE A 109 -17.48 -8.16 5.51
CA ILE A 109 -18.22 -7.54 4.39
C ILE A 109 -19.31 -8.49 3.90
N ALA A 110 -18.99 -9.76 3.67
CA ALA A 110 -19.94 -10.77 3.20
C ALA A 110 -21.13 -10.96 4.17
N ALA A 111 -20.89 -10.87 5.48
CA ALA A 111 -21.94 -10.94 6.49
C ALA A 111 -22.75 -9.63 6.65
N GLY A 112 -22.37 -8.55 5.95
CA GLY A 112 -22.98 -7.23 6.10
C GLY A 112 -22.69 -6.55 7.44
N ARG A 113 -21.68 -7.02 8.19
CA ARG A 113 -21.20 -6.36 9.42
C ARG A 113 -20.44 -5.08 9.10
N LEU A 114 -19.80 -5.05 7.93
CA LEU A 114 -19.15 -3.89 7.33
C LEU A 114 -19.74 -3.64 5.95
N ILE A 115 -19.86 -2.36 5.59
CA ILE A 115 -20.03 -1.89 4.22
C ILE A 115 -18.84 -1.00 3.87
N TYR A 116 -18.71 -0.56 2.62
CA TYR A 116 -17.57 0.24 2.21
C TYR A 116 -17.89 1.36 1.20
N ASP A 117 -17.10 2.44 1.26
CA ASP A 117 -16.94 3.41 0.17
C ASP A 117 -15.56 3.24 -0.46
N LEU A 118 -15.49 3.13 -1.79
CA LEU A 118 -14.28 2.81 -2.55
C LEU A 118 -13.96 3.95 -3.52
N ARG A 119 -12.77 4.54 -3.39
CA ARG A 119 -12.31 5.68 -4.19
C ARG A 119 -10.92 5.46 -4.77
N PRO A 120 -10.64 5.92 -6.01
CA PRO A 120 -9.27 6.02 -6.47
C PRO A 120 -8.55 7.07 -5.64
N TRP A 121 -7.34 6.75 -5.20
CA TRP A 121 -6.50 7.65 -4.38
C TRP A 121 -5.11 7.73 -4.99
N TYR A 122 -4.57 8.94 -5.12
CA TYR A 122 -3.30 9.17 -5.79
C TYR A 122 -2.27 9.67 -4.77
N THR A 123 -1.14 8.97 -4.67
CA THR A 123 -0.04 9.33 -3.76
C THR A 123 1.31 8.85 -4.29
N ALA A 124 2.40 9.35 -3.72
CA ALA A 124 3.73 8.83 -3.99
C ALA A 124 3.94 7.47 -3.28
N PRO A 125 4.64 6.50 -3.90
CA PRO A 125 4.85 5.15 -3.36
C PRO A 125 5.94 5.09 -2.27
N ILE A 126 5.80 5.90 -1.22
CA ILE A 126 6.76 5.97 -0.12
C ILE A 126 6.39 4.99 1.01
N GLY A 127 7.39 4.47 1.75
CA GLY A 127 7.15 3.59 2.89
C GLY A 127 6.39 2.31 2.54
N SER A 128 5.24 2.07 3.18
CA SER A 128 4.40 0.88 2.96
C SER A 128 3.80 0.80 1.54
N PHE A 129 3.88 1.86 0.74
CA PHE A 129 3.31 1.91 -0.60
C PHE A 129 4.26 1.44 -1.72
N VAL A 130 5.46 0.96 -1.37
CA VAL A 130 6.39 0.36 -2.35
C VAL A 130 5.68 -0.81 -3.08
N PRO A 131 5.69 -0.84 -4.43
CA PRO A 131 5.02 -1.88 -5.20
C PRO A 131 5.56 -3.29 -4.93
N GLY A 132 4.68 -4.28 -5.09
CA GLY A 132 5.02 -5.70 -4.92
C GLY A 132 4.69 -6.25 -3.52
N LYS A 133 5.19 -7.47 -3.26
CA LYS A 133 4.98 -8.18 -2.00
C LYS A 133 5.79 -7.55 -0.86
N PRO A 134 5.29 -7.60 0.38
CA PRO A 134 6.02 -7.09 1.53
C PRO A 134 7.31 -7.88 1.77
N LYS A 135 8.30 -7.23 2.39
CA LYS A 135 9.60 -7.87 2.73
C LYS A 135 9.48 -8.86 3.89
N GLN A 136 8.48 -8.69 4.73
CA GLN A 136 8.17 -9.55 5.87
C GLN A 136 6.70 -9.91 5.78
N ALA A 137 6.35 -11.14 6.15
CA ALA A 137 4.96 -11.52 6.30
C ALA A 137 4.37 -10.85 7.55
N HIS A 138 3.04 -10.67 7.56
CA HIS A 138 2.29 -10.22 8.72
C HIS A 138 2.18 -11.35 9.76
#